data_AF-A0A1Y4QLC1-F1
#
_entry.id   AF-A0A1Y4QLC1-F1
#
_cell.length_a   1.000
_cell.length_b   1.000
_cell.length_c   1.000
_cell.angle_alpha   90.00
_cell.angle_beta   90.00
_cell.angle_gamma   90.00
#
_symmetry.space_group_name_H-M   'P 1'
#
loop_
_entity.id
_entity.type
_entity.pdbx_description
1 polymer ?
#
loop_
_entity_poly.entity_id
_entity_poly.type
_entity_poly.pdbx_seq_one_letter_code
_entity_poly.pdbx_strand_id
1 'polypeptide(L)'
;MNNLIYLSEELLAFLKKNHYKQSTLAKYRRELNVLRRFCESHGSEEYTLELGNAYAADIYINGHFSAHRYFDRGRLTRFLNFYLEHGCFDLSIKKGKKYDDDITRFQGEYEAYKNYIYDRNIKESTKHNYSYYAYVFLRFLSDNKLYEIDDLSVELIYNFLMTFKPKRQRYVIGGVRSYLKFIKRNDLLQQISGLRLPRIKKIIPTLSNDEHNRIQAVLNSDLVTYRDKSIFLLGYILGIRACDIVTLKLSDIDWYNDCIHFIQSKTGNQVSVPLYTEIGNSLYLYITQEREKSDYENIFVSHLPPFKPLADHSACYTIVNKIMNKADVTKDDRFFGIHFLRHNTASALVHKGVSLETISSILGHSDPNSTNIYISTDSERLKECVLLMRDIGIGGEIDD
;
A
#
# COMPACT_ATOMS: atom_id res chain seq x y z
N MET A 1 24.24 32.92 -7.06
CA MET A 1 23.62 31.57 -7.07
C MET A 1 22.10 31.60 -6.90
N ASN A 2 21.49 32.73 -6.48
CA ASN A 2 20.05 32.83 -6.22
C ASN A 2 19.23 33.49 -7.35
N ASN A 3 19.86 33.77 -8.49
CA ASN A 3 19.18 34.35 -9.64
C ASN A 3 18.11 33.36 -10.14
N LEU A 4 16.84 33.78 -10.17
CA LEU A 4 15.74 32.89 -10.50
C LEU A 4 15.76 32.43 -11.96
N ILE A 5 16.34 33.19 -12.88
CA ILE A 5 16.52 32.78 -14.29
C ILE A 5 17.47 31.59 -14.34
N TYR A 6 18.62 31.70 -13.68
CA TYR A 6 19.60 30.61 -13.60
C TYR A 6 18.98 29.35 -12.97
N LEU A 7 18.31 29.47 -11.82
CA LEU A 7 17.65 28.35 -11.15
C LEU A 7 16.55 27.71 -12.02
N SER A 8 15.83 28.52 -12.80
CA SER A 8 14.81 28.04 -13.74
C SER A 8 15.43 27.21 -14.86
N GLU A 9 16.54 27.66 -15.44
CA GLU A 9 17.25 26.96 -16.51
C GLU A 9 17.84 25.64 -16.00
N GLU A 10 18.50 25.66 -14.84
CA GLU A 10 19.06 24.48 -14.18
C GLU A 10 17.98 23.42 -13.91
N LEU A 11 16.83 23.83 -13.35
CA LEU A 11 15.73 22.90 -13.07
C LEU A 11 15.16 22.30 -14.36
N LEU A 12 14.96 23.10 -15.40
CA LEU A 12 14.43 22.60 -16.67
C LEU A 12 15.42 21.67 -17.38
N ALA A 13 16.72 21.99 -17.34
CA ALA A 13 17.77 21.13 -17.84
C ALA A 13 17.81 19.79 -17.08
N PHE A 14 17.72 19.84 -15.75
CA PHE A 14 17.65 18.67 -14.89
C PHE A 14 16.43 17.79 -15.21
N LEU A 15 15.23 18.38 -15.32
CA LEU A 15 14.01 17.64 -15.64
C LEU A 15 14.08 17.03 -17.06
N LYS A 16 14.65 17.75 -18.03
CA LYS A 16 14.87 17.23 -19.39
C LYS A 16 15.84 16.05 -19.39
N LYS A 17 16.94 16.15 -18.64
CA LYS A 17 17.92 15.04 -18.45
C LYS A 17 17.26 13.81 -17.82
N ASN A 18 16.28 14.00 -16.96
CA ASN A 18 15.48 12.92 -16.35
C ASN A 18 14.26 12.51 -17.19
N HIS A 19 14.26 12.78 -18.50
CA HIS A 19 13.24 12.30 -19.46
C HIS A 19 11.80 12.73 -19.17
N TYR A 20 11.60 13.90 -18.55
CA TYR A 20 10.25 14.46 -18.37
C TYR A 20 9.58 14.80 -19.71
N LYS A 21 8.28 14.49 -19.83
CA LYS A 21 7.47 14.78 -21.02
C LYS A 21 7.46 16.29 -21.33
N GLN A 22 7.40 16.66 -22.60
CA GLN A 22 7.36 18.07 -23.04
C GLN A 22 6.19 18.85 -22.42
N SER A 23 5.02 18.23 -22.30
CA SER A 23 3.86 18.83 -21.62
C SER A 23 4.13 19.10 -20.13
N THR A 24 4.91 18.24 -19.47
CA THR A 24 5.33 18.44 -18.08
C THR A 24 6.38 19.55 -17.96
N LEU A 25 7.36 19.60 -18.87
CA LEU A 25 8.32 20.72 -18.92
C LEU A 25 7.62 22.06 -19.16
N ALA A 26 6.63 22.10 -20.06
CA ALA A 26 5.80 23.28 -20.29
C ALA A 26 4.99 23.69 -19.05
N LYS A 27 4.54 22.72 -18.24
CA LYS A 27 3.91 23.00 -16.94
C LYS A 27 4.89 23.67 -15.97
N TYR A 28 6.08 23.11 -15.78
CA TYR A 28 7.11 23.71 -14.91
C TYR A 28 7.52 25.10 -15.39
N ARG A 29 7.66 25.32 -16.70
CA ARG A 29 7.93 26.66 -17.27
C ARG A 29 6.84 27.67 -16.89
N ARG A 30 5.56 27.28 -16.95
CA ARG A 30 4.46 28.17 -16.56
C ARG A 30 4.53 28.52 -15.08
N GLU A 31 4.72 27.52 -14.22
CA GLU A 31 4.81 27.75 -12.77
C GLU A 31 6.04 28.58 -12.38
N LEU A 32 7.21 28.35 -13.01
CA LEU A 32 8.41 29.18 -12.80
C LEU A 32 8.17 30.66 -13.18
N ASN A 33 7.43 30.92 -14.26
CA ASN A 33 7.06 32.30 -14.61
C ASN A 33 6.09 32.92 -13.59
N VAL A 34 5.20 32.13 -13.00
CA VAL A 34 4.30 32.60 -11.93
C VAL A 34 5.10 32.89 -10.67
N LEU A 35 6.05 32.02 -10.30
CA LEU A 35 6.97 32.24 -9.18
C LEU A 35 7.78 33.52 -9.39
N ARG A 36 8.28 33.77 -10.61
CA ARG A 36 9.01 35.01 -10.91
C ARG A 36 8.19 36.26 -10.64
N ARG A 37 6.95 36.31 -11.14
CA ARG A 37 6.04 37.43 -10.88
C ARG A 37 5.73 37.58 -9.39
N PHE A 38 5.68 36.47 -8.66
CA PHE A 38 5.49 36.49 -7.21
C PHE A 38 6.71 37.09 -6.50
N CYS A 39 7.93 36.72 -6.88
CA CYS A 39 9.14 37.33 -6.33
C CYS A 39 9.20 38.84 -6.65
N GLU A 40 8.91 39.23 -7.90
CA GLU A 40 8.85 40.63 -8.35
C GLU A 40 7.84 41.44 -7.52
N SER A 41 6.64 40.89 -7.24
CA SER A 41 5.63 41.56 -6.41
C SER A 41 6.03 41.72 -4.94
N HIS A 42 7.02 40.94 -4.48
CA HIS A 42 7.61 41.05 -3.14
C HIS A 42 8.95 41.80 -3.15
N GLY A 43 9.28 42.49 -4.25
CA GLY A 43 10.43 43.39 -4.36
C GLY A 43 11.79 42.70 -4.51
N SER A 44 11.83 41.43 -4.94
CA SER A 44 13.08 40.68 -5.14
C SER A 44 13.11 39.99 -6.49
N GLU A 45 14.21 40.14 -7.23
CA GLU A 45 14.51 39.33 -8.42
C GLU A 45 15.24 38.02 -8.07
N GLU A 46 15.71 37.90 -6.83
CA GLU A 46 16.36 36.71 -6.31
C GLU A 46 15.39 35.79 -5.58
N TYR A 47 15.63 34.49 -5.70
CA TYR A 47 14.91 33.47 -4.97
C TYR A 47 15.55 33.22 -3.60
N THR A 48 14.75 33.28 -2.54
CA THR A 48 15.15 32.94 -1.16
C THR A 48 14.27 31.83 -0.61
N LEU A 49 14.75 31.11 0.41
CA LEU A 49 13.95 30.07 1.08
C LEU A 49 12.64 30.65 1.64
N GLU A 50 12.68 31.87 2.18
CA GLU A 50 11.51 32.57 2.72
C GLU A 50 10.46 32.86 1.64
N LEU A 51 10.86 33.46 0.52
CA LEU A 51 9.96 33.71 -0.62
C LEU A 51 9.42 32.42 -1.21
N GLY A 52 10.26 31.38 -1.31
CA GLY A 52 9.87 30.05 -1.74
C GLY A 52 8.78 29.45 -0.86
N ASN A 53 8.95 29.52 0.46
CA ASN A 53 7.98 29.02 1.44
C ASN A 53 6.68 29.82 1.42
N ALA A 54 6.75 31.15 1.28
CA ALA A 54 5.58 32.01 1.12
C ALA A 54 4.81 31.67 -0.18
N TYR A 55 5.51 31.48 -1.29
CA TYR A 55 4.92 31.06 -2.55
C TYR A 55 4.22 29.70 -2.46
N ALA A 56 4.84 28.74 -1.77
CA ALA A 56 4.28 27.42 -1.52
C ALA A 56 3.03 27.46 -0.61
N ALA A 57 2.92 28.48 0.25
CA ALA A 57 1.76 28.68 1.13
C ALA A 57 0.59 29.39 0.43
N ASP A 58 0.82 30.12 -0.66
CA ASP A 58 -0.25 30.76 -1.46
C ASP A 58 -1.03 29.75 -2.33
N ILE A 59 -1.84 28.93 -1.66
CA ILE A 59 -2.60 27.81 -2.25
C ILE A 59 -4.11 28.08 -2.32
N TYR A 60 -4.56 29.25 -1.87
CA TYR A 60 -5.97 29.63 -1.87
C TYR A 60 -6.30 30.56 -3.05
N ILE A 61 -7.49 30.39 -3.62
CA ILE A 61 -8.04 31.25 -4.66
C ILE A 61 -9.42 31.69 -4.19
N ASN A 62 -9.62 33.00 -3.98
CA ASN A 62 -10.87 33.56 -3.47
C ASN A 62 -11.36 32.87 -2.18
N GLY A 63 -10.43 32.52 -1.28
CA GLY A 63 -10.73 31.81 -0.02
C GLY A 63 -10.90 30.29 -0.16
N HIS A 64 -10.85 29.72 -1.36
CA HIS A 64 -10.98 28.28 -1.58
C HIS A 64 -9.62 27.61 -1.82
N PHE A 65 -9.42 26.44 -1.20
CA PHE A 65 -8.22 25.64 -1.37
C PHE A 65 -8.09 25.13 -2.82
N SER A 66 -6.92 25.36 -3.43
CA SER A 66 -6.59 24.82 -4.76
C SER A 66 -5.59 23.67 -4.63
N ALA A 67 -6.06 22.45 -4.86
CA ALA A 67 -5.20 21.25 -4.86
C ALA A 67 -4.07 21.36 -5.88
N HIS A 68 -4.34 21.93 -7.06
CA HIS A 68 -3.33 22.14 -8.10
C HIS A 68 -2.19 23.04 -7.61
N ARG A 69 -2.50 24.21 -7.02
CA ARG A 69 -1.48 25.11 -6.45
C ARG A 69 -0.70 24.43 -5.33
N TYR A 70 -1.40 23.72 -4.43
CA TYR A 70 -0.76 22.99 -3.36
C TYR A 70 0.31 22.01 -3.86
N PHE A 71 -0.02 21.18 -4.86
CA PHE A 71 0.93 20.21 -5.38
C PHE A 71 2.05 20.84 -6.20
N ASP A 72 1.73 21.78 -7.10
CA ASP A 72 2.72 22.32 -8.03
C ASP A 72 3.68 23.30 -7.37
N ARG A 73 3.15 24.24 -6.58
CA ARG A 73 3.99 25.21 -5.88
C ARG A 73 4.81 24.53 -4.80
N GLY A 74 4.20 23.64 -4.03
CA GLY A 74 4.90 22.85 -3.02
C GLY A 74 6.05 22.03 -3.62
N ARG A 75 5.83 21.39 -4.78
CA ARG A 75 6.88 20.63 -5.46
C ARG A 75 7.97 21.52 -6.07
N LEU A 76 7.59 22.64 -6.68
CA LEU A 76 8.53 23.58 -7.27
C LEU A 76 9.45 24.20 -6.21
N THR A 77 8.87 24.78 -5.16
CA THR A 77 9.60 25.34 -4.02
C THR A 77 10.55 24.31 -3.41
N ARG A 78 10.11 23.06 -3.28
CA ARG A 78 10.97 21.98 -2.77
C ARG A 78 12.21 21.75 -3.64
N PHE A 79 12.06 21.74 -4.97
CA PHE A 79 13.22 21.60 -5.86
C PHE A 79 14.21 22.74 -5.69
N LEU A 80 13.71 23.98 -5.67
CA LEU A 80 14.55 25.17 -5.58
C LEU A 80 15.22 25.30 -4.21
N ASN A 81 14.49 25.06 -3.11
CA ASN A 81 15.05 25.08 -1.76
C ASN A 81 16.14 24.01 -1.61
N PHE A 82 15.88 22.78 -2.07
CA PHE A 82 16.87 21.70 -1.96
C PHE A 82 18.14 22.01 -2.78
N TYR A 83 17.98 22.60 -3.97
CA TYR A 83 19.12 23.05 -4.79
C TYR A 83 19.92 24.17 -4.12
N LEU A 84 19.26 25.16 -3.51
CA LEU A 84 19.96 26.21 -2.77
C LEU A 84 20.76 25.66 -1.58
N GLU A 85 20.20 24.67 -0.88
CA GLU A 85 20.85 24.06 0.29
C GLU A 85 21.98 23.08 -0.07
N HIS A 86 21.84 22.32 -1.16
CA HIS A 86 22.70 21.15 -1.45
C HIS A 86 23.40 21.20 -2.83
N GLY A 87 23.12 22.20 -3.67
CA GLY A 87 23.71 22.34 -5.01
C GLY A 87 23.23 21.31 -6.06
N CYS A 88 22.19 20.54 -5.78
CA CYS A 88 21.61 19.55 -6.70
C CYS A 88 20.09 19.44 -6.53
N PHE A 89 19.38 18.79 -7.45
CA PHE A 89 17.92 18.61 -7.33
C PHE A 89 17.55 17.22 -6.79
N ASP A 90 16.53 17.17 -5.93
CA ASP A 90 16.01 15.92 -5.35
C ASP A 90 14.64 15.52 -5.91
N LEU A 91 14.61 14.37 -6.59
CA LEU A 91 13.39 13.73 -7.10
C LEU A 91 12.69 12.84 -6.06
N SER A 92 13.28 12.65 -4.88
CA SER A 92 12.68 11.83 -3.83
C SER A 92 11.29 12.36 -3.45
N ILE A 93 10.40 11.48 -3.03
CA ILE A 93 9.11 11.88 -2.46
C ILE A 93 9.35 12.02 -0.96
N LYS A 94 9.11 13.23 -0.41
CA LYS A 94 9.17 13.44 1.03
C LYS A 94 8.06 12.60 1.65
N LYS A 95 8.42 11.49 2.28
CA LYS A 95 7.47 10.72 3.08
C LYS A 95 7.12 11.61 4.26
N GLY A 96 5.85 11.94 4.44
CA GLY A 96 5.41 12.60 5.67
C GLY A 96 5.89 11.80 6.86
N LYS A 97 6.50 12.46 7.85
CA LYS A 97 6.75 11.81 9.13
C LYS A 97 5.38 11.37 9.66
N LYS A 98 5.20 10.08 9.92
CA LYS A 98 3.92 9.55 10.45
C LYS A 98 3.68 9.96 11.90
N TYR A 99 4.72 10.43 12.57
CA TYR A 99 4.73 10.96 13.92
C TYR A 99 5.88 11.96 13.99
N ASP A 100 5.64 13.11 14.60
CA ASP A 100 6.73 13.98 15.03
C ASP A 100 7.48 13.22 16.12
N ASP A 101 8.81 13.19 16.01
CA ASP A 101 9.68 12.76 17.11
C ASP A 101 9.64 13.84 18.21
N ASP A 102 8.45 14.23 18.65
CA ASP A 102 8.28 15.00 19.87
C ASP A 102 8.87 14.18 21.01
N ILE A 103 9.64 14.85 21.86
CA ILE A 103 10.35 14.24 22.99
C ILE A 103 9.32 13.58 23.91
N THR A 104 9.12 12.27 23.74
CA THR A 104 8.40 11.48 24.73
C THR A 104 9.30 11.36 25.96
N ARG A 105 8.73 11.27 27.17
CA ARG A 105 9.51 11.01 28.39
C ARG A 105 10.40 9.76 28.24
N PHE A 106 9.97 8.78 27.46
CA PHE A 106 10.62 7.51 27.23
C PHE A 106 11.36 7.44 25.89
N GLN A 107 11.95 8.55 25.45
CA GLN A 107 12.64 8.62 24.15
C GLN A 107 13.85 7.67 24.11
N GLY A 108 14.61 7.56 25.19
CA GLY A 108 15.76 6.65 25.27
C GLY A 108 15.36 5.19 25.15
N GLU A 109 14.27 4.79 25.81
CA GLU A 109 13.70 3.44 25.75
C GLU A 109 13.14 3.13 24.37
N TYR A 110 12.51 4.12 23.73
CA TYR A 110 12.05 3.99 22.35
C TYR A 110 13.22 3.75 21.39
N GLU A 111 14.29 4.53 21.48
CA GLU A 111 15.47 4.39 20.63
C GLU A 111 16.18 3.05 20.85
N ALA A 112 16.32 2.63 22.11
CA ALA A 112 16.88 1.32 22.45
C ALA A 112 16.03 0.17 21.85
N TYR A 113 14.71 0.24 21.97
CA TYR A 113 13.81 -0.76 21.38
C TYR A 113 13.83 -0.73 19.85
N LYS A 114 13.87 0.46 19.26
CA LYS A 114 13.94 0.63 17.80
C LYS A 114 15.21 -0.03 17.27
N ASN A 115 16.36 0.24 17.86
CA ASN A 115 17.62 -0.41 17.47
C ASN A 115 17.51 -1.94 17.59
N TYR A 116 17.03 -2.44 18.74
CA TYR A 116 16.80 -3.88 18.95
C TYR A 116 15.91 -4.52 17.87
N ILE A 117 14.84 -3.85 17.42
CA ILE A 117 13.95 -4.39 16.38
C ILE A 117 14.58 -4.33 14.99
N TYR A 118 15.35 -3.28 14.70
CA TYR A 118 16.00 -3.12 13.40
C TYR A 118 17.20 -4.05 13.22
N ASP A 119 17.88 -4.44 14.30
CA ASP A 119 18.95 -5.44 14.32
C ASP A 119 18.43 -6.88 14.10
N ARG A 120 17.13 -7.12 14.34
CA ARG A 120 16.53 -8.43 14.11
C ARG A 120 16.32 -8.70 12.62
N ASN A 121 16.57 -9.95 12.22
CA ASN A 121 16.26 -10.43 10.89
C ASN A 121 14.75 -10.75 10.74
N ILE A 122 13.92 -9.72 10.73
CA ILE A 122 12.48 -9.78 10.47
C ILE A 122 12.11 -8.81 9.35
N LYS A 123 10.91 -8.96 8.76
CA LYS A 123 10.49 -8.10 7.65
C LYS A 123 10.44 -6.63 8.02
N GLU A 124 10.83 -5.77 7.09
CA GLU A 124 10.84 -4.31 7.25
C GLU A 124 9.46 -3.75 7.65
N SER A 125 8.39 -4.28 7.06
CA SER A 125 7.02 -3.89 7.43
C SER A 125 6.67 -4.28 8.87
N THR A 126 7.17 -5.42 9.35
CA THR A 126 7.01 -5.86 10.75
C THR A 126 7.84 -4.99 11.68
N LYS A 127 9.11 -4.67 11.32
CA LYS A 127 9.97 -3.74 12.07
C LYS A 127 9.26 -2.40 12.26
N HIS A 128 8.80 -1.81 11.16
CA HIS A 128 8.07 -0.54 11.16
C HIS A 128 6.82 -0.60 12.05
N ASN A 129 6.01 -1.67 11.94
CA ASN A 129 4.78 -1.79 12.71
C ASN A 129 5.06 -1.92 14.22
N TYR A 130 6.06 -2.72 14.60
CA TYR A 130 6.48 -2.89 15.99
C TYR A 130 7.08 -1.61 16.56
N SER A 131 7.98 -0.94 15.83
CA SER A 131 8.54 0.35 16.27
C SER A 131 7.45 1.41 16.40
N TYR A 132 6.50 1.45 15.46
CA TYR A 132 5.41 2.43 15.48
C TYR A 132 4.50 2.24 16.68
N TYR A 133 4.02 1.02 16.94
CA TYR A 133 3.13 0.79 18.07
C TYR A 133 3.84 0.89 19.43
N ALA A 134 5.15 0.63 19.50
CA ALA A 134 5.92 0.92 20.70
C ALA A 134 6.04 2.43 20.94
N TYR A 135 6.35 3.23 19.92
CA TYR A 135 6.35 4.70 20.03
C TYR A 135 5.01 5.23 20.52
N VAL A 136 3.90 4.82 19.88
CA VAL A 136 2.55 5.28 20.23
C VAL A 136 2.19 4.84 21.66
N PHE A 137 2.62 3.66 22.08
CA PHE A 137 2.43 3.18 23.46
C PHE A 137 3.22 4.03 24.46
N LEU A 138 4.51 4.27 24.22
CA LEU A 138 5.36 5.07 25.11
C LEU A 138 4.90 6.52 25.22
N ARG A 139 4.45 7.11 24.10
CA ARG A 139 3.79 8.42 24.12
C ARG A 139 2.54 8.41 24.98
N PHE A 140 1.67 7.41 24.81
CA PHE A 140 0.48 7.27 25.66
C PHE A 140 0.83 7.15 27.15
N LEU A 141 1.88 6.41 27.52
CA LEU A 141 2.34 6.31 28.90
C LEU A 141 2.83 7.66 29.44
N SER A 142 3.58 8.41 28.64
CA SER A 142 4.03 9.77 28.96
C SER A 142 2.84 10.70 29.20
N ASP A 143 1.82 10.65 28.33
CA ASP A 143 0.61 11.47 28.43
C ASP A 143 -0.24 11.11 29.67
N ASN A 144 -0.21 9.84 30.10
CA ASN A 144 -0.87 9.36 31.31
C ASN A 144 0.01 9.51 32.58
N LYS A 145 1.07 10.32 32.51
CA LYS A 145 1.95 10.67 33.63
C LYS A 145 2.62 9.45 34.28
N LEU A 146 2.93 8.41 33.50
CA LEU A 146 3.88 7.39 33.96
C LEU A 146 5.28 8.02 33.96
N TYR A 147 5.98 7.94 35.09
CA TYR A 147 7.31 8.52 35.25
C TYR A 147 8.42 7.48 35.03
N GLU A 148 8.22 6.25 35.52
CA GLU A 148 9.16 5.15 35.39
C GLU A 148 8.50 3.95 34.66
N ILE A 149 9.25 3.28 33.78
CA ILE A 149 8.73 2.12 33.03
C ILE A 149 8.43 0.93 33.95
N ASP A 150 9.12 0.82 35.08
CA ASP A 150 8.91 -0.28 36.03
C ASP A 150 7.53 -0.21 36.70
N ASP A 151 6.97 1.00 36.86
CA ASP A 151 5.62 1.23 37.36
C ASP A 151 4.51 0.85 36.35
N LEU A 152 4.87 0.37 35.17
CA LEU A 152 3.89 -0.04 34.16
C LEU A 152 2.96 -1.13 34.72
N SER A 153 1.67 -0.82 34.73
CA SER A 153 0.60 -1.71 35.14
C SER A 153 -0.16 -2.28 33.94
N VAL A 154 -0.86 -3.40 34.16
CA VAL A 154 -1.72 -3.98 33.14
C VAL A 154 -2.91 -3.07 32.81
N GLU A 155 -3.40 -2.30 33.77
CA GLU A 155 -4.50 -1.34 33.59
C GLU A 155 -4.15 -0.30 32.52
N LEU A 156 -2.93 0.24 32.53
CA LEU A 156 -2.47 1.17 31.51
C LEU A 156 -2.42 0.52 30.11
N ILE A 157 -2.09 -0.77 30.03
CA ILE A 157 -2.12 -1.50 28.75
C ILE A 157 -3.57 -1.65 28.26
N TYR A 158 -4.52 -1.94 29.14
CA TYR A 158 -5.95 -2.00 28.79
C TYR A 158 -6.46 -0.63 28.32
N ASN A 159 -6.18 0.43 29.07
CA ASN A 159 -6.58 1.80 28.74
C ASN A 159 -6.01 2.21 27.37
N PHE A 160 -4.75 1.87 27.11
CA PHE A 160 -4.12 2.06 25.81
C PHE A 160 -4.88 1.33 24.69
N LEU A 161 -5.21 0.05 24.85
CA LEU A 161 -5.94 -0.71 23.84
C LEU A 161 -7.34 -0.12 23.55
N MET A 162 -7.99 0.44 24.56
CA MET A 162 -9.32 1.05 24.44
C MET A 162 -9.34 2.34 23.62
N THR A 163 -8.18 3.00 23.45
CA THR A 163 -8.05 4.14 22.53
C THR A 163 -8.18 3.76 21.05
N PHE A 164 -8.07 2.46 20.72
CA PHE A 164 -8.15 1.97 19.35
C PHE A 164 -9.47 1.29 19.05
N LYS A 165 -9.95 1.45 17.81
CA LYS A 165 -11.07 0.67 17.29
C LYS A 165 -10.82 -0.84 17.48
N PRO A 166 -11.82 -1.66 17.87
CA PRO A 166 -11.66 -3.09 18.14
C PRO A 166 -10.87 -3.86 17.08
N LYS A 167 -11.13 -3.60 15.79
CA LYS A 167 -10.44 -4.23 14.66
C LYS A 167 -8.92 -3.98 14.60
N ARG A 168 -8.41 -2.92 15.25
CA ARG A 168 -6.98 -2.56 15.28
C ARG A 168 -6.26 -3.09 16.51
N GLN A 169 -6.97 -3.37 17.59
CA GLN A 169 -6.38 -3.78 18.87
C GLN A 169 -5.44 -4.98 18.74
N ARG A 170 -5.76 -5.94 17.85
CA ARG A 170 -4.90 -7.10 17.60
C ARG A 170 -3.52 -6.74 17.03
N TYR A 171 -3.44 -5.72 16.18
CA TYR A 171 -2.16 -5.26 15.64
C TYR A 171 -1.38 -4.46 16.68
N VAL A 172 -2.10 -3.60 17.41
CA VAL A 172 -1.55 -2.78 18.50
C VAL A 172 -0.92 -3.66 19.59
N ILE A 173 -1.65 -4.66 20.09
CA ILE A 173 -1.13 -5.56 21.15
C ILE A 173 0.08 -6.36 20.67
N GLY A 174 0.21 -6.62 19.37
CA GLY A 174 1.37 -7.29 18.80
C GLY A 174 2.64 -6.45 18.98
N GLY A 175 2.55 -5.15 18.75
CA GLY A 175 3.63 -4.20 19.02
C GLY A 175 3.95 -4.09 20.51
N VAL A 176 2.91 -3.96 21.36
CA VAL A 176 3.06 -3.89 22.82
C VAL A 176 3.73 -5.16 23.37
N ARG A 177 3.28 -6.35 22.97
CA ARG A 177 3.90 -7.63 23.39
C ARG A 177 5.37 -7.71 22.97
N SER A 178 5.69 -7.24 21.77
CA SER A 178 7.08 -7.20 21.30
C SER A 178 7.94 -6.27 22.16
N TYR A 179 7.40 -5.11 22.57
CA TYR A 179 8.06 -4.19 23.49
C TYR A 179 8.20 -4.75 24.90
N LEU A 180 7.14 -5.32 25.49
CA LEU A 180 7.19 -5.95 26.82
C LEU A 180 8.21 -7.09 26.90
N LYS A 181 8.36 -7.85 25.80
CA LYS A 181 9.40 -8.88 25.70
C LYS A 181 10.81 -8.28 25.70
N PHE A 182 10.99 -7.12 25.08
CA PHE A 182 12.28 -6.40 25.08
C PHE A 182 12.65 -5.92 26.49
N ILE A 183 11.73 -5.30 27.21
CA ILE A 183 11.95 -4.85 28.61
C ILE A 183 11.83 -5.98 29.65
N LYS A 184 11.68 -7.24 29.20
CA LYS A 184 11.61 -8.45 30.06
C LYS A 184 10.48 -8.44 31.11
N ARG A 185 9.37 -7.74 30.85
CA ARG A 185 8.17 -7.74 31.71
C ARG A 185 7.28 -8.96 31.47
N ASN A 186 7.78 -10.13 31.87
CA ASN A 186 7.09 -11.42 31.72
C ASN A 186 5.80 -11.49 32.55
N ASP A 187 5.76 -10.78 33.69
CA ASP A 187 4.59 -10.58 34.54
C ASP A 187 3.42 -9.98 33.74
N LEU A 188 3.65 -8.88 33.02
CA LEU A 188 2.65 -8.22 32.20
C LEU A 188 2.27 -9.07 30.98
N LEU A 189 3.26 -9.71 30.34
CA LEU A 189 3.02 -10.62 29.22
C LEU A 189 2.06 -11.76 29.59
N GLN A 190 2.23 -12.33 30.78
CA GLN A 190 1.36 -13.39 31.29
C GLN A 190 -0.06 -12.88 31.51
N GLN A 191 -0.23 -11.71 32.12
CA GLN A 191 -1.56 -11.13 32.37
C GLN A 191 -2.31 -10.78 31.07
N ILE A 192 -1.61 -10.31 30.04
CA ILE A 192 -2.22 -9.99 28.73
C ILE A 192 -2.32 -11.18 27.77
N SER A 193 -1.84 -12.36 28.17
CA SER A 193 -1.85 -13.56 27.31
C SER A 193 -3.28 -14.04 27.02
N GLY A 194 -4.17 -13.95 28.02
CA GLY A 194 -5.58 -14.34 27.94
C GLY A 194 -6.49 -13.36 27.20
N LEU A 195 -5.96 -12.23 26.73
CA LEU A 195 -6.74 -11.20 26.02
C LEU A 195 -7.42 -11.75 24.76
N ARG A 196 -8.74 -11.92 24.83
CA ARG A 196 -9.59 -12.28 23.69
C ARG A 196 -9.98 -11.03 22.91
N LEU A 197 -9.08 -10.56 22.07
CA LEU A 197 -9.36 -9.40 21.21
C LEU A 197 -10.33 -9.76 20.08
N PRO A 198 -11.27 -8.86 19.73
CA PRO A 198 -12.28 -9.13 18.72
C PRO A 198 -11.65 -9.52 17.36
N ARG A 199 -12.07 -10.67 16.83
CA ARG A 199 -11.76 -11.10 15.46
C ARG A 199 -12.99 -10.89 14.60
N ILE A 200 -13.12 -9.69 14.04
CA ILE A 200 -14.19 -9.41 13.08
C ILE A 200 -13.82 -10.11 11.76
N LYS A 201 -14.50 -11.21 11.47
CA LYS A 201 -14.48 -11.85 10.15
C LYS A 201 -15.75 -11.43 9.42
N LYS A 202 -15.62 -10.57 8.41
CA LYS A 202 -16.72 -10.28 7.48
C LYS A 202 -16.65 -11.28 6.33
N ILE A 203 -17.80 -11.81 5.92
CA ILE A 203 -17.93 -12.46 4.62
C ILE A 203 -17.86 -11.33 3.58
N ILE A 204 -16.91 -11.44 2.66
CA ILE A 204 -16.73 -10.44 1.60
C ILE A 204 -17.45 -10.96 0.36
N PRO A 205 -18.45 -10.25 -0.17
CA PRO A 205 -19.12 -10.65 -1.41
C PRO A 205 -18.14 -10.78 -2.57
N THR A 206 -18.30 -11.83 -3.36
CA THR A 206 -17.56 -12.05 -4.61
C THR A 206 -18.12 -11.17 -5.73
N LEU A 207 -17.37 -11.03 -6.82
CA LEU A 207 -17.84 -10.38 -8.03
C LEU A 207 -18.96 -11.20 -8.68
N SER A 208 -20.04 -10.54 -9.12
CA SER A 208 -21.11 -11.17 -9.89
C SER A 208 -20.68 -11.42 -11.35
N ASN A 209 -21.39 -12.28 -12.08
CA ASN A 209 -21.11 -12.53 -13.51
C ASN A 209 -21.21 -11.25 -14.36
N ASP A 210 -22.17 -10.39 -14.03
CA ASP A 210 -22.36 -9.10 -14.68
C ASP A 210 -21.18 -8.15 -14.41
N GLU A 211 -20.69 -8.10 -13.16
CA GLU A 211 -19.46 -7.34 -12.82
C GLU A 211 -18.23 -7.90 -13.54
N HIS A 212 -18.09 -9.22 -13.65
CA HIS A 212 -17.00 -9.85 -14.43
C HIS A 212 -17.02 -9.38 -15.89
N ASN A 213 -18.20 -9.38 -16.51
CA ASN A 213 -18.37 -8.96 -17.90
C ASN A 213 -18.02 -7.48 -18.11
N ARG A 214 -18.44 -6.59 -17.19
CA ARG A 214 -18.07 -5.17 -17.25
C ARG A 214 -16.58 -4.94 -17.05
N ILE A 215 -15.95 -5.66 -16.11
CA ILE A 215 -14.49 -5.60 -15.92
C ILE A 215 -13.77 -6.05 -17.19
N GLN A 216 -14.19 -7.16 -17.80
CA GLN A 216 -13.62 -7.66 -19.04
C GLN A 216 -13.78 -6.65 -20.20
N ALA A 217 -14.95 -6.01 -20.33
CA ALA A 217 -15.15 -4.96 -21.33
C ALA A 217 -14.18 -3.78 -21.14
N VAL A 218 -13.95 -3.35 -19.89
CA VAL A 218 -12.99 -2.28 -19.56
C VAL A 218 -11.56 -2.71 -19.87
N LEU A 219 -11.16 -3.94 -19.52
CA LEU A 219 -9.81 -4.45 -19.79
C LEU A 219 -9.54 -4.63 -21.29
N ASN A 220 -10.56 -4.80 -22.12
CA ASN A 220 -10.43 -4.91 -23.58
C ASN A 220 -10.63 -3.58 -24.32
N SER A 221 -10.84 -2.48 -23.59
CA SER A 221 -10.93 -1.13 -24.14
C SER A 221 -9.60 -0.36 -24.05
N ASP A 222 -9.48 0.72 -24.83
CA ASP A 222 -8.34 1.64 -24.76
C ASP A 222 -8.33 2.52 -23.49
N LEU A 223 -9.28 2.31 -22.57
CA LEU A 223 -9.39 3.07 -21.33
C LEU A 223 -8.32 2.68 -20.31
N VAL A 224 -7.68 1.51 -20.43
CA VAL A 224 -6.72 0.98 -19.48
C VAL A 224 -5.39 0.78 -20.17
N THR A 225 -4.31 1.25 -19.56
CA THR A 225 -2.96 1.01 -20.10
C THR A 225 -2.60 -0.46 -19.97
N TYR A 226 -1.78 -0.99 -20.87
CA TYR A 226 -1.30 -2.37 -20.80
C TYR A 226 -0.60 -2.67 -19.47
N ARG A 227 0.09 -1.69 -18.87
CA ARG A 227 0.63 -1.81 -17.52
C ARG A 227 -0.45 -2.11 -16.47
N ASP A 228 -1.48 -1.28 -16.44
CA ASP A 228 -2.55 -1.36 -15.45
C ASP A 228 -3.38 -2.65 -15.66
N LYS A 229 -3.64 -3.02 -16.92
CA LYS A 229 -4.27 -4.30 -17.32
C LYS A 229 -3.46 -5.50 -16.82
N SER A 230 -2.16 -5.53 -17.09
CA SER A 230 -1.28 -6.63 -16.68
C SER A 230 -1.26 -6.82 -15.16
N ILE A 231 -1.12 -5.73 -14.40
CA ILE A 231 -1.15 -5.76 -12.92
C ILE A 231 -2.48 -6.30 -12.41
N PHE A 232 -3.59 -5.88 -13.02
CA PHE A 232 -4.91 -6.38 -12.65
C PHE A 232 -5.05 -7.87 -12.94
N LEU A 233 -4.71 -8.32 -14.15
CA LEU A 233 -4.82 -9.73 -14.57
C LEU A 233 -3.96 -10.67 -13.73
N LEU A 234 -2.72 -10.28 -13.37
CA LEU A 234 -1.87 -11.07 -12.47
C LEU A 234 -2.52 -11.30 -11.10
N GLY A 235 -3.22 -10.29 -10.57
CA GLY A 235 -3.96 -10.42 -9.31
C GLY A 235 -5.32 -11.13 -9.46
N TYR A 236 -5.95 -11.02 -10.62
CA TYR A 236 -7.32 -11.46 -10.88
C TYR A 236 -7.41 -12.91 -11.37
N ILE A 237 -6.52 -13.30 -12.28
CA ILE A 237 -6.48 -14.65 -12.86
C ILE A 237 -5.56 -15.53 -12.02
N LEU A 238 -4.34 -15.08 -11.75
CA LEU A 238 -3.32 -15.89 -11.05
C LEU A 238 -3.33 -15.69 -9.53
N GLY A 239 -4.08 -14.71 -9.02
CA GLY A 239 -4.15 -14.44 -7.59
C GLY A 239 -2.83 -13.96 -6.97
N ILE A 240 -1.85 -13.48 -7.74
CA ILE A 240 -0.53 -13.09 -7.21
C ILE A 240 -0.69 -11.90 -6.24
N ARG A 241 0.09 -11.86 -5.14
CA ARG A 241 -0.01 -10.78 -4.15
C ARG A 241 0.58 -9.49 -4.70
N ALA A 242 0.05 -8.34 -4.26
CA ALA A 242 0.57 -7.03 -4.68
C ALA A 242 2.07 -6.85 -4.40
N CYS A 243 2.57 -7.32 -3.24
CA CYS A 243 4.00 -7.23 -2.92
C CYS A 243 4.88 -8.06 -3.85
N ASP A 244 4.34 -9.15 -4.39
CA ASP A 244 5.05 -10.02 -5.32
C ASP A 244 4.97 -9.39 -6.74
N ILE A 245 3.80 -8.90 -7.16
CA ILE A 245 3.62 -8.20 -8.45
C ILE A 245 4.59 -7.02 -8.61
N VAL A 246 4.74 -6.17 -7.58
CA VAL A 246 5.63 -4.99 -7.67
C VAL A 246 7.12 -5.36 -7.71
N THR A 247 7.48 -6.58 -7.28
CA THR A 247 8.87 -7.06 -7.24
C THR A 247 9.23 -7.99 -8.39
N LEU A 248 8.26 -8.45 -9.19
CA LEU A 248 8.50 -9.26 -10.38
C LEU A 248 9.49 -8.60 -11.34
N LYS A 249 10.40 -9.42 -11.86
CA LYS A 249 11.45 -9.04 -12.81
C LYS A 249 11.16 -9.55 -14.21
N LEU A 250 11.75 -8.90 -15.21
CA LEU A 250 11.65 -9.34 -16.61
C LEU A 250 12.19 -10.77 -16.79
N SER A 251 13.22 -11.15 -16.03
CA SER A 251 13.80 -12.50 -16.00
C SER A 251 12.88 -13.57 -15.38
N ASP A 252 11.83 -13.15 -14.65
CA ASP A 252 10.90 -14.08 -14.02
C ASP A 252 9.91 -14.66 -15.04
N ILE A 253 9.81 -14.08 -16.23
CA ILE A 253 8.93 -14.54 -17.31
C ILE A 253 9.70 -15.53 -18.20
N ASP A 254 9.26 -16.78 -18.19
CA ASP A 254 9.69 -17.79 -19.14
C ASP A 254 8.69 -17.85 -20.31
N TRP A 255 9.04 -17.14 -21.39
CA TRP A 255 8.25 -17.09 -22.61
C TRP A 255 8.29 -18.39 -23.43
N TYR A 256 9.28 -19.27 -23.20
CA TYR A 256 9.38 -20.54 -23.93
C TYR A 256 8.48 -21.61 -23.31
N ASN A 257 8.36 -21.61 -21.99
CA ASN A 257 7.57 -22.57 -21.24
C ASN A 257 6.22 -22.02 -20.75
N ASP A 258 5.83 -20.82 -21.22
CA ASP A 258 4.60 -20.12 -20.82
C ASP A 258 4.40 -20.10 -19.29
N CYS A 259 5.43 -19.69 -18.55
CA CYS A 259 5.42 -19.66 -17.08
C CYS A 259 6.00 -18.37 -16.49
N ILE A 260 5.59 -18.03 -15.27
CA ILE A 260 6.23 -17.00 -14.45
C ILE A 260 6.76 -17.66 -13.18
N HIS A 261 8.04 -17.49 -12.91
CA HIS A 261 8.74 -18.05 -11.75
C HIS A 261 9.23 -16.94 -10.83
N PHE A 262 8.82 -16.97 -9.56
CA PHE A 262 9.25 -15.96 -8.59
C PHE A 262 9.26 -16.49 -7.16
N ILE A 263 10.00 -15.82 -6.28
CA ILE A 263 10.00 -16.10 -4.85
C ILE A 263 9.03 -15.14 -4.17
N GLN A 264 8.06 -15.68 -3.43
CA GLN A 264 7.09 -14.87 -2.72
C GLN A 264 7.73 -14.06 -1.59
N SER A 265 7.53 -12.74 -1.60
CA SER A 265 8.04 -11.80 -0.59
C SER A 265 7.55 -12.11 0.83
N LYS A 266 6.34 -12.68 0.96
CA LYS A 266 5.75 -12.97 2.27
C LYS A 266 6.15 -14.33 2.83
N THR A 267 6.32 -15.36 2.01
CA THR A 267 6.49 -16.73 2.51
C THR A 267 7.91 -17.24 2.27
N GLY A 268 8.64 -16.67 1.31
CA GLY A 268 9.92 -17.19 0.84
C GLY A 268 9.77 -18.40 -0.08
N ASN A 269 8.55 -18.83 -0.38
CA ASN A 269 8.30 -19.99 -1.23
C ASN A 269 8.56 -19.63 -2.70
N GLN A 270 9.20 -20.55 -3.41
CA GLN A 270 9.26 -20.49 -4.87
C GLN A 270 7.89 -20.86 -5.44
N VAL A 271 7.43 -20.06 -6.39
CA VAL A 271 6.13 -20.22 -7.06
C VAL A 271 6.35 -20.20 -8.56
N SER A 272 5.67 -21.13 -9.23
CA SER A 272 5.57 -21.22 -10.68
C SER A 272 4.10 -21.14 -11.07
N VAL A 273 3.73 -20.18 -11.89
CA VAL A 273 2.35 -20.00 -12.37
C VAL A 273 2.32 -19.94 -13.89
N PRO A 274 1.26 -20.48 -14.53
CA PRO A 274 1.14 -20.43 -15.97
C PRO A 274 0.97 -18.98 -16.46
N LEU A 275 1.61 -18.67 -17.59
CA LEU A 275 1.46 -17.43 -18.32
C LEU A 275 0.31 -17.60 -19.33
N TYR A 276 -0.93 -17.42 -18.87
CA TYR A 276 -2.07 -17.46 -19.78
C TYR A 276 -1.95 -16.42 -20.90
N THR A 277 -2.44 -16.75 -22.10
CA THR A 277 -2.34 -15.93 -23.31
C THR A 277 -2.76 -14.48 -23.08
N GLU A 278 -3.85 -14.23 -22.35
CA GLU A 278 -4.32 -12.86 -22.08
C GLU A 278 -3.30 -12.05 -21.23
N ILE A 279 -2.66 -12.71 -20.26
CA ILE A 279 -1.64 -12.11 -19.40
C ILE A 279 -0.36 -11.88 -20.20
N GLY A 280 0.09 -12.90 -20.94
CA GLY A 280 1.28 -12.85 -21.80
C GLY A 280 1.18 -11.73 -22.83
N ASN A 281 0.05 -11.64 -23.54
CA ASN A 281 -0.20 -10.58 -24.53
C ASN A 281 -0.16 -9.20 -23.88
N SER A 282 -0.85 -9.02 -22.75
CA SER A 282 -0.86 -7.73 -22.03
C SER A 282 0.54 -7.35 -21.53
N LEU A 283 1.32 -8.30 -21.01
CA LEU A 283 2.70 -8.08 -20.57
C LEU A 283 3.61 -7.73 -21.74
N TYR A 284 3.49 -8.47 -22.86
CA TYR A 284 4.27 -8.22 -24.07
C TYR A 284 4.02 -6.81 -24.62
N LEU A 285 2.75 -6.41 -24.76
CA LEU A 285 2.37 -5.08 -25.23
C LEU A 285 2.86 -3.99 -24.27
N TYR A 286 2.74 -4.21 -22.96
CA TYR A 286 3.30 -3.29 -21.99
C TYR A 286 4.82 -3.14 -22.15
N ILE A 287 5.56 -4.25 -22.14
CA ILE A 287 7.03 -4.26 -22.18
C ILE A 287 7.56 -3.64 -23.48
N THR A 288 6.89 -3.88 -24.61
CA THR A 288 7.39 -3.46 -25.93
C THR A 288 6.88 -2.09 -26.38
N GLN A 289 5.70 -1.65 -25.91
CA GLN A 289 5.04 -0.43 -26.43
C GLN A 289 4.88 0.68 -25.39
N GLU A 290 4.70 0.36 -24.10
CA GLU A 290 4.40 1.35 -23.06
C GLU A 290 5.53 1.55 -22.04
N ARG A 291 6.32 0.50 -21.77
CA ARG A 291 7.37 0.52 -20.76
C ARG A 291 8.56 1.32 -21.27
N GLU A 292 8.77 2.48 -20.67
CA GLU A 292 9.95 3.30 -20.92
C GLU A 292 11.24 2.53 -20.60
N LYS A 293 12.28 2.78 -21.40
CA LYS A 293 13.60 2.17 -21.17
C LYS A 293 14.14 2.63 -19.82
N SER A 294 14.56 1.68 -19.00
CA SER A 294 15.16 1.91 -17.69
C SER A 294 16.10 0.78 -17.35
N ASP A 295 17.07 1.05 -16.47
CA ASP A 295 18.06 0.08 -15.99
C ASP A 295 17.49 -0.88 -14.94
N TYR A 296 16.19 -0.77 -14.61
CA TYR A 296 15.55 -1.63 -13.62
C TYR A 296 15.11 -2.95 -14.24
N GLU A 297 15.41 -4.04 -13.55
CA GLU A 297 14.98 -5.40 -13.91
C GLU A 297 13.48 -5.62 -13.67
N ASN A 298 12.84 -4.80 -12.83
CA ASN A 298 11.43 -4.92 -12.51
C ASN A 298 10.55 -4.79 -13.76
N ILE A 299 9.54 -5.65 -13.89
CA ILE A 299 8.56 -5.57 -14.98
C ILE A 299 7.89 -4.20 -14.93
N PHE A 300 7.30 -3.85 -13.79
CA PHE A 300 6.46 -2.67 -13.65
C PHE A 300 7.20 -1.45 -13.11
N VAL A 301 7.17 -0.37 -13.89
CA VAL A 301 7.75 0.93 -13.53
C VAL A 301 6.68 2.03 -13.44
N SER A 302 6.99 3.13 -12.77
CA SER A 302 6.13 4.32 -12.68
C SER A 302 5.91 4.94 -14.06
N HIS A 303 4.71 5.46 -14.36
CA HIS A 303 4.45 6.19 -15.61
C HIS A 303 5.09 7.58 -15.65
N LEU A 304 5.55 8.08 -14.50
CA LEU A 304 6.21 9.36 -14.39
C LEU A 304 7.71 9.14 -14.21
N PRO A 305 8.55 9.99 -14.84
CA PRO A 305 9.96 9.99 -14.55
C PRO A 305 10.20 10.23 -13.05
N PRO A 306 11.20 9.58 -12.44
CA PRO A 306 12.31 8.85 -13.08
C PRO A 306 12.06 7.37 -13.43
N PHE A 307 10.82 6.96 -13.74
CA PHE A 307 10.47 5.61 -14.22
C PHE A 307 11.02 4.49 -13.32
N LYS A 308 10.95 4.73 -12.00
CA LYS A 308 11.41 3.78 -10.98
C LYS A 308 10.44 2.61 -10.86
N PRO A 309 10.88 1.47 -10.31
CA PRO A 309 9.98 0.39 -9.92
C PRO A 309 8.83 0.93 -9.07
N LEU A 310 7.65 0.29 -9.17
CA LEU A 310 6.52 0.67 -8.34
C LEU A 310 6.91 0.61 -6.85
N ALA A 311 6.70 1.72 -6.15
CA ALA A 311 7.26 1.91 -4.81
C ALA A 311 6.71 0.90 -3.78
N ASP A 312 5.41 0.61 -3.83
CA ASP A 312 4.77 -0.37 -2.97
C ASP A 312 3.40 -0.82 -3.53
N HIS A 313 2.76 -1.73 -2.78
CA HIS A 313 1.42 -2.27 -3.06
C HIS A 313 0.30 -1.22 -3.19
N SER A 314 0.49 0.02 -2.74
CA SER A 314 -0.52 1.10 -2.91
C SER A 314 -0.70 1.47 -4.37
N ALA A 315 0.34 1.34 -5.20
CA ALA A 315 0.23 1.51 -6.64
C ALA A 315 -0.77 0.51 -7.24
N CYS A 316 -0.68 -0.76 -6.84
CA CYS A 316 -1.63 -1.78 -7.26
C CYS A 316 -3.05 -1.49 -6.74
N TYR A 317 -3.19 -0.99 -5.51
CA TYR A 317 -4.51 -0.57 -4.99
C TYR A 317 -5.14 0.50 -5.89
N THR A 318 -4.40 1.55 -6.23
CA THR A 318 -4.88 2.63 -7.10
C THR A 318 -5.29 2.11 -8.48
N ILE A 319 -4.51 1.21 -9.06
CA ILE A 319 -4.82 0.57 -10.36
C ILE A 319 -6.12 -0.23 -10.29
N VAL A 320 -6.27 -1.09 -9.28
CA VAL A 320 -7.49 -1.88 -9.09
C VAL A 320 -8.70 -0.97 -8.89
N ASN A 321 -8.62 0.04 -8.03
CA ASN A 321 -9.72 0.99 -7.83
C ASN A 321 -10.08 1.72 -9.13
N LYS A 322 -9.09 2.15 -9.91
CA LYS A 322 -9.32 2.79 -11.21
C LYS A 322 -10.09 1.88 -12.16
N ILE A 323 -9.72 0.61 -12.27
CA ILE A 323 -10.39 -0.35 -13.16
C ILE A 323 -11.80 -0.67 -12.66
N MET A 324 -11.97 -0.94 -11.35
CA MET A 324 -13.28 -1.20 -10.76
C MET A 324 -14.24 -0.02 -10.97
N ASN A 325 -13.77 1.21 -10.76
CA ASN A 325 -14.59 2.40 -10.97
C ASN A 325 -14.97 2.59 -12.45
N LYS A 326 -14.07 2.28 -13.39
CA LYS A 326 -14.37 2.32 -14.83
C LYS A 326 -15.38 1.26 -15.25
N ALA A 327 -15.40 0.13 -14.55
CA ALA A 327 -16.34 -0.97 -14.77
C ALA A 327 -17.67 -0.77 -14.00
N ASP A 328 -17.86 0.37 -13.35
CA ASP A 328 -19.03 0.66 -12.51
C ASP A 328 -19.28 -0.46 -11.48
N VAL A 329 -18.21 -0.86 -10.79
CA VAL A 329 -18.26 -1.82 -9.68
C VAL A 329 -18.21 -1.04 -8.38
N THR A 330 -19.30 -1.14 -7.61
CA THR A 330 -19.44 -0.47 -6.31
C THR A 330 -18.66 -1.17 -5.22
N LYS A 331 -18.13 -0.39 -4.27
CA LYS A 331 -17.36 -0.98 -3.18
C LYS A 331 -18.26 -1.63 -2.14
N ASP A 332 -19.44 -1.08 -1.84
CA ASP A 332 -20.40 -1.58 -0.83
C ASP A 332 -19.69 -2.05 0.45
N ASP A 333 -19.96 -3.27 0.91
CA ASP A 333 -19.28 -3.93 2.04
C ASP A 333 -17.91 -4.54 1.69
N ARG A 334 -17.50 -4.48 0.43
CA ARG A 334 -16.23 -5.01 -0.09
C ARG A 334 -15.08 -4.05 0.17
N PHE A 335 -13.87 -4.54 -0.07
CA PHE A 335 -12.69 -3.71 -0.21
C PHE A 335 -12.11 -3.90 -1.61
N PHE A 336 -11.39 -2.92 -2.12
CA PHE A 336 -10.71 -3.03 -3.41
C PHE A 336 -9.20 -3.18 -3.22
N GLY A 337 -8.54 -3.70 -4.26
CA GLY A 337 -7.12 -4.01 -4.27
C GLY A 337 -6.85 -5.46 -4.65
N ILE A 338 -5.58 -5.80 -4.88
CA ILE A 338 -5.18 -7.14 -5.32
C ILE A 338 -5.64 -8.24 -4.36
N HIS A 339 -5.69 -7.97 -3.05
CA HIS A 339 -6.20 -8.96 -2.09
C HIS A 339 -7.68 -9.28 -2.31
N PHE A 340 -8.48 -8.32 -2.80
CA PHE A 340 -9.88 -8.59 -3.14
C PHE A 340 -9.97 -9.46 -4.40
N LEU A 341 -9.18 -9.14 -5.42
CA LEU A 341 -9.10 -9.95 -6.64
C LEU A 341 -8.70 -11.40 -6.32
N ARG A 342 -7.64 -11.58 -5.54
CA ARG A 342 -7.23 -12.91 -5.06
C ARG A 342 -8.32 -13.63 -4.25
N HIS A 343 -9.06 -12.90 -3.40
CA HIS A 343 -10.19 -13.47 -2.67
C HIS A 343 -11.26 -13.95 -3.64
N ASN A 344 -11.59 -13.16 -4.67
CA ASN A 344 -12.55 -13.55 -5.68
C ASN A 344 -12.10 -14.79 -6.47
N THR A 345 -10.83 -14.86 -6.90
CA THR A 345 -10.28 -16.06 -7.56
C THR A 345 -10.37 -17.29 -6.67
N ALA A 346 -9.95 -17.17 -5.41
CA ALA A 346 -9.96 -18.29 -4.47
C ALA A 346 -11.39 -18.77 -4.18
N SER A 347 -12.33 -17.85 -3.94
CA SER A 347 -13.74 -18.18 -3.77
C SER A 347 -14.34 -18.85 -5.01
N ALA A 348 -14.01 -18.38 -6.22
CA ALA A 348 -14.47 -19.00 -7.45
C ALA A 348 -13.95 -20.45 -7.61
N LEU A 349 -12.71 -20.73 -7.20
CA LEU A 349 -12.17 -22.10 -7.16
C LEU A 349 -12.89 -22.99 -6.14
N VAL A 350 -13.24 -22.44 -4.96
CA VAL A 350 -14.05 -23.15 -3.96
C VAL A 350 -15.41 -23.51 -4.53
N HIS A 351 -16.12 -22.56 -5.16
CA HIS A 351 -17.41 -22.82 -5.80
C HIS A 351 -17.31 -23.92 -6.87
N LYS A 352 -16.22 -23.94 -7.64
CA LYS A 352 -15.93 -24.99 -8.64
C LYS A 352 -15.52 -26.34 -8.04
N GLY A 353 -15.43 -26.48 -6.72
CA GLY A 353 -15.12 -27.75 -6.06
C GLY A 353 -13.64 -28.10 -5.98
N VAL A 354 -12.75 -27.14 -6.18
CA VAL A 354 -11.32 -27.37 -6.00
C VAL A 354 -11.02 -27.49 -4.50
N SER A 355 -10.23 -28.50 -4.12
CA SER A 355 -9.89 -28.73 -2.71
C SER A 355 -9.11 -27.56 -2.11
N LEU A 356 -9.28 -27.31 -0.81
CA LEU A 356 -8.60 -26.20 -0.12
C LEU A 356 -7.08 -26.37 -0.12
N GLU A 357 -6.58 -27.61 -0.10
CA GLU A 357 -5.16 -27.94 -0.19
C GLU A 357 -4.61 -27.52 -1.56
N THR A 358 -5.37 -27.78 -2.62
CA THR A 358 -5.01 -27.39 -3.99
C THR A 358 -5.02 -25.87 -4.12
N ILE A 359 -6.07 -25.20 -3.63
CA ILE A 359 -6.14 -23.72 -3.62
C ILE A 359 -4.99 -23.12 -2.81
N SER A 360 -4.71 -23.68 -1.62
CA SER A 360 -3.59 -23.28 -0.75
C SER A 360 -2.25 -23.37 -1.48
N SER A 361 -2.04 -24.45 -2.23
CA SER A 361 -0.83 -24.70 -3.00
C SER A 361 -0.70 -23.73 -4.18
N ILE A 362 -1.74 -23.58 -5.00
CA ILE A 362 -1.78 -22.63 -6.14
C ILE A 362 -1.48 -21.20 -5.66
N LEU A 363 -2.08 -20.81 -4.53
CA LEU A 363 -1.95 -19.48 -3.98
C LEU A 363 -0.65 -19.27 -3.19
N GLY A 364 0.09 -20.34 -2.85
CA GLY A 364 1.30 -20.30 -2.03
C GLY A 364 1.03 -19.85 -0.59
N HIS A 365 0.04 -20.45 0.07
CA HIS A 365 -0.19 -20.27 1.50
C HIS A 365 0.73 -21.20 2.31
N SER A 366 1.42 -20.64 3.32
CA SER A 366 2.23 -21.45 4.26
C SER A 366 1.41 -22.17 5.32
N ASP A 367 0.17 -21.72 5.55
CA ASP A 367 -0.76 -22.33 6.51
C ASP A 367 -2.10 -22.62 5.78
N PRO A 368 -2.49 -23.90 5.65
CA PRO A 368 -3.74 -24.30 5.04
C PRO A 368 -4.98 -23.62 5.66
N ASN A 369 -4.93 -23.26 6.95
CA ASN A 369 -6.03 -22.56 7.62
C ASN A 369 -6.30 -21.16 7.03
N SER A 370 -5.33 -20.60 6.30
CA SER A 370 -5.52 -19.33 5.58
C SER A 370 -6.56 -19.44 4.47
N THR A 371 -6.85 -20.65 3.99
CA THR A 371 -7.79 -20.94 2.91
C THR A 371 -9.21 -21.16 3.45
N ASN A 372 -9.37 -21.48 4.74
CA ASN A 372 -10.68 -21.69 5.39
C ASN A 372 -11.60 -20.45 5.34
N ILE A 373 -11.04 -19.26 5.13
CA ILE A 373 -11.84 -18.03 4.96
C ILE A 373 -12.72 -18.07 3.70
N TYR A 374 -12.33 -18.85 2.68
CA TYR A 374 -13.08 -18.95 1.42
C TYR A 374 -14.23 -19.94 1.49
N ILE A 375 -14.26 -20.85 2.48
CA ILE A 375 -15.39 -21.77 2.66
C ILE A 375 -16.68 -20.98 2.90
N SER A 376 -16.60 -19.91 3.68
CA SER A 376 -17.76 -19.06 4.01
C SER A 376 -18.37 -18.32 2.82
N THR A 377 -17.73 -18.36 1.63
CA THR A 377 -18.31 -17.77 0.42
C THR A 377 -19.18 -18.75 -0.36
N ASP A 378 -19.03 -20.06 -0.14
CA ASP A 378 -19.82 -21.09 -0.83
C ASP A 378 -21.09 -21.45 -0.03
N SER A 379 -22.08 -20.55 -0.06
CA SER A 379 -23.34 -20.72 0.65
C SER A 379 -24.16 -21.90 0.14
N GLU A 380 -24.01 -22.29 -1.13
CA GLU A 380 -24.71 -23.44 -1.72
C GLU A 380 -24.21 -24.76 -1.13
N ARG A 381 -22.89 -25.01 -1.16
CA ARG A 381 -22.34 -26.21 -0.50
C ARG A 381 -22.52 -26.21 1.01
N LEU A 382 -22.47 -25.05 1.65
CA LEU A 382 -22.75 -24.96 3.08
C LEU A 382 -24.18 -25.39 3.40
N LYS A 383 -25.16 -25.17 2.51
CA LYS A 383 -26.52 -25.69 2.65
C LYS A 383 -26.57 -27.21 2.49
N GLU A 384 -25.75 -27.80 1.61
CA GLU A 384 -25.66 -29.26 1.46
C GLU A 384 -25.09 -29.95 2.71
N CYS A 385 -24.26 -29.25 3.48
CA CYS A 385 -23.71 -29.75 4.75
C CYS A 385 -24.65 -29.60 5.95
N VAL A 386 -25.86 -29.08 5.74
CA VAL A 386 -26.87 -29.00 6.80
C VAL A 386 -27.46 -30.39 7.00
N LEU A 387 -27.32 -30.94 8.21
CA LEU A 387 -28.12 -32.07 8.63
C LEU A 387 -29.59 -31.63 8.63
N LEU A 388 -30.38 -32.14 7.69
CA LEU A 388 -31.82 -31.90 7.69
C LEU A 388 -32.36 -32.49 9.01
N MET A 389 -33.06 -31.68 9.81
CA MET A 389 -33.61 -32.16 11.09
C MET A 389 -34.57 -33.35 10.92
N ARG A 390 -35.11 -33.52 9.70
CA ARG A 390 -35.91 -34.67 9.29
C ARG A 390 -35.12 -35.98 9.33
N ASP A 391 -33.81 -35.96 9.02
CA ASP A 391 -32.95 -37.15 8.94
C ASP A 391 -32.47 -37.63 10.33
N ILE A 392 -32.69 -36.83 11.38
CA ILE A 392 -32.41 -37.17 12.79
C ILE A 392 -33.69 -37.43 13.60
N GLY A 393 -34.84 -37.59 12.94
CA GLY A 393 -36.10 -37.99 13.58
C GLY A 393 -36.84 -36.87 14.32
N ILE A 394 -36.45 -35.61 14.16
CA ILE A 394 -37.15 -34.47 14.73
C ILE A 394 -37.94 -33.80 13.60
N GLY A 395 -39.18 -34.27 13.41
CA GLY A 395 -40.13 -33.67 12.49
C GLY A 395 -40.55 -32.28 12.96
N GLY A 396 -39.78 -31.26 12.61
CA GLY A 396 -40.28 -29.89 12.59
C GLY A 396 -41.05 -29.67 11.31
N GLU A 397 -42.38 -29.73 11.38
CA GLU A 397 -43.25 -29.09 10.39
C GLU A 397 -42.92 -27.60 10.40
N ILE A 398 -42.41 -27.10 9.28
CA ILE A 398 -42.41 -25.66 9.01
C ILE A 398 -43.61 -25.50 8.07
N ASP A 399 -44.74 -25.12 8.64
CA ASP A 399 -45.88 -24.65 7.86
C ASP A 399 -45.49 -23.35 7.16
N ASP A 400 -45.88 -23.27 5.88
CA ASP A 400 -45.47 -22.30 4.84
C ASP A 400 -45.64 -20.81 5.19
#